data_AF-A0A8T3W891-F1
#
_entry.id   AF-A0A8T3W891-F1
#
_cell.length_a   1.000
_cell.length_b   1.000
_cell.length_c   1.000
_cell.angle_alpha   90.00
_cell.angle_beta   90.00
_cell.angle_gamma   90.00
#
_symmetry.space_group_name_H-M   'P 1'
#
loop_
_entity.id
_entity.type
_entity.pdbx_description
1 polymer ?
#
loop_
_entity_poly.entity_id
_entity_poly.type
_entity_poly.pdbx_seq_one_letter_code
_entity_poly.pdbx_strand_id
1 'polypeptide(L)'
;MGRTRLAKAGIAQLKSQIQQAQRRKKHLLDYLSKLEKAHSEKKISYAHYVETLHKKHNGRNIHELIHYYGHHIKECEKHLKHHKKQVHIGRAPAYAVGILIILALMFFSSPSTFKFTGFFVSEGENATAGENATGIEEIIPNITAPENITIPETNITIPSENITTRI
;
A
#
# COMPACT_ATOMS: atom_id res chain seq x y z
N MET A 1 16.58 21.60 -9.78
CA MET A 1 15.10 21.48 -9.78
C MET A 1 14.47 21.06 -11.13
N GLY A 2 15.21 20.91 -12.25
CA GLY A 2 14.61 20.60 -13.57
C GLY A 2 14.06 19.18 -13.77
N ARG A 3 14.69 18.15 -13.17
CA ARG A 3 14.32 16.74 -13.36
C ARG A 3 12.90 16.40 -12.86
N THR A 4 12.48 17.02 -11.76
CA THR A 4 11.13 16.82 -11.18
C THR A 4 10.03 17.48 -12.01
N ARG A 5 10.33 18.58 -12.73
CA ARG A 5 9.37 19.25 -13.63
C ARG A 5 9.12 18.42 -14.89
N LEU A 6 10.17 17.80 -15.44
CA LEU A 6 10.08 16.93 -16.62
C LEU A 6 9.22 15.69 -16.34
N ALA A 7 9.43 15.04 -15.18
CA ALA A 7 8.64 13.88 -14.76
C ALA A 7 7.14 14.22 -14.54
N LYS A 8 6.86 15.40 -13.95
CA LYS A 8 5.49 15.89 -13.78
C LYS A 8 4.81 16.19 -15.13
N ALA A 9 5.54 16.77 -16.08
CA ALA A 9 5.05 17.02 -17.43
C ALA A 9 4.68 15.72 -18.16
N GLY A 10 5.54 14.69 -18.09
CA GLY A 10 5.24 13.37 -18.65
C GLY A 10 3.98 12.74 -18.05
N ILE A 11 3.82 12.78 -16.73
CA ILE A 11 2.61 12.29 -16.05
C ILE A 11 1.35 13.05 -16.50
N ALA A 12 1.43 14.38 -16.64
CA ALA A 12 0.31 15.18 -17.10
C ALA A 12 -0.07 14.85 -18.56
N GLN A 13 0.93 14.66 -19.42
CA GLN A 13 0.72 14.25 -20.81
C GLN A 13 0.05 12.87 -20.91
N LEU A 14 0.53 11.87 -20.16
CA LEU A 14 -0.09 10.54 -20.11
C LEU A 14 -1.54 10.60 -19.65
N LYS A 15 -1.85 11.40 -18.62
CA LYS A 15 -3.24 11.61 -18.16
C LYS A 15 -4.12 12.23 -19.24
N SER A 16 -3.60 13.25 -19.94
CA SER A 16 -4.32 13.89 -21.04
C SER A 16 -4.63 12.90 -22.17
N GLN A 17 -3.66 12.07 -22.54
CA GLN A 17 -3.85 11.02 -23.54
C GLN A 17 -4.90 9.99 -23.13
N ILE A 18 -4.89 9.55 -21.87
CA ILE A 18 -5.92 8.64 -21.32
C ILE A 18 -7.30 9.28 -21.44
N GLN A 19 -7.45 10.53 -20.99
CA GLN A 19 -8.73 11.24 -21.07
C GLN A 19 -9.22 11.40 -22.51
N GLN A 20 -8.33 11.74 -23.44
CA GLN A 20 -8.68 11.88 -24.84
C GLN A 20 -9.12 10.54 -25.44
N ALA A 21 -8.40 9.45 -25.17
CA ALA A 21 -8.76 8.11 -25.62
C ALA A 21 -10.09 7.65 -25.02
N GLN A 22 -10.34 7.91 -23.73
CA GLN A 22 -11.61 7.60 -23.07
C GLN A 22 -12.78 8.36 -23.69
N ARG A 23 -12.62 9.66 -23.96
CA ARG A 23 -13.65 10.48 -24.62
C ARG A 23 -13.98 9.93 -26.01
N ARG A 24 -12.98 9.58 -26.80
CA ARG A 24 -13.16 8.99 -28.14
C ARG A 24 -13.84 7.62 -28.08
N LYS A 25 -13.39 6.75 -27.18
CA LYS A 25 -14.03 5.44 -26.94
C LYS A 25 -15.50 5.59 -26.55
N LYS A 26 -15.79 6.50 -25.61
CA LYS A 26 -17.17 6.79 -25.17
C LYS A 26 -18.02 7.30 -26.32
N HIS A 27 -17.49 8.19 -27.16
CA HIS A 27 -18.21 8.69 -28.33
C HIS A 27 -18.56 7.56 -29.32
N LEU A 28 -17.64 6.61 -29.55
CA LEU A 28 -17.92 5.46 -30.41
C LEU A 28 -18.98 4.53 -29.82
N LEU A 29 -18.96 4.30 -28.50
CA LEU A 29 -19.99 3.49 -27.82
C LEU A 29 -21.36 4.16 -27.86
N ASP A 30 -21.41 5.48 -27.63
CA ASP A 30 -22.64 6.27 -27.73
C ASP A 30 -23.21 6.24 -29.16
N TYR A 31 -22.33 6.35 -30.16
CA TYR A 31 -22.70 6.21 -31.57
C TYR A 31 -23.29 4.83 -31.87
N LEU A 32 -22.67 3.75 -31.38
CA LEU A 32 -23.20 2.39 -31.54
C LEU A 32 -24.58 2.23 -30.89
N SER A 33 -24.76 2.76 -29.67
CA SER A 33 -26.06 2.71 -28.98
C SER A 33 -27.14 3.48 -29.74
N LYS A 34 -26.82 4.65 -30.30
CA LYS A 34 -27.74 5.41 -31.17
C LYS A 34 -28.08 4.65 -32.44
N LEU A 35 -27.10 4.00 -33.05
CA LEU A 35 -27.29 3.21 -34.26
C LEU A 35 -28.18 1.99 -34.00
N GLU A 36 -27.95 1.28 -32.89
CA GLU A 36 -28.77 0.16 -32.43
C GLU A 36 -30.20 0.60 -32.15
N LYS A 37 -30.38 1.74 -31.46
CA LYS A 37 -31.69 2.33 -31.20
C LYS A 37 -32.43 2.72 -32.48
N ALA A 38 -31.74 3.32 -33.45
CA ALA A 38 -32.33 3.66 -34.74
C ALA A 38 -32.79 2.40 -35.50
N HIS A 39 -32.04 1.31 -35.40
CA HIS A 39 -32.41 0.03 -36.00
C HIS A 39 -33.62 -0.60 -35.29
N SER A 40 -33.65 -0.62 -33.96
CA SER A 40 -34.77 -1.19 -33.19
C SER A 40 -36.08 -0.39 -33.40
N GLU A 41 -35.97 0.92 -33.58
CA GLU A 41 -37.09 1.81 -33.95
C GLU A 41 -37.46 1.72 -35.44
N LYS A 42 -36.83 0.83 -36.23
CA LYS A 42 -37.04 0.66 -37.67
C LYS A 42 -36.81 1.94 -38.50
N LYS A 43 -36.02 2.88 -37.99
CA LYS A 43 -35.63 4.11 -38.70
C LYS A 43 -34.56 3.86 -39.75
N ILE A 44 -33.78 2.79 -39.58
CA ILE A 44 -32.77 2.33 -40.54
C ILE A 44 -33.00 0.85 -40.87
N SER A 45 -32.63 0.44 -42.09
CA SER A 45 -32.67 -0.96 -42.48
C SER A 45 -31.52 -1.74 -41.82
N TYR A 46 -31.70 -3.06 -41.68
CA TYR A 46 -30.65 -3.94 -41.19
C TYR A 46 -29.38 -3.88 -42.07
N ALA A 47 -29.56 -3.80 -43.39
CA ALA A 47 -28.43 -3.66 -44.32
C ALA A 47 -27.60 -2.39 -44.02
N HIS A 48 -28.27 -1.26 -43.76
CA HIS A 48 -27.60 -0.01 -43.42
C HIS A 48 -26.88 -0.08 -42.06
N TYR A 49 -27.49 -0.78 -41.09
CA TYR A 49 -26.87 -1.04 -39.79
C TYR A 49 -25.56 -1.83 -39.94
N VAL A 50 -25.58 -2.95 -40.67
CA VAL A 50 -24.41 -3.81 -40.91
C VAL A 50 -23.34 -3.06 -41.72
N GLU A 51 -23.73 -2.35 -42.77
CA GLU A 51 -22.79 -1.54 -43.56
C GLU A 51 -22.08 -0.52 -42.69
N THR A 52 -22.83 0.22 -41.85
CA THR A 52 -22.26 1.22 -40.93
C THR A 52 -21.33 0.59 -39.92
N LEU A 53 -21.69 -0.58 -39.37
CA LEU A 53 -20.86 -1.31 -38.42
C LEU A 53 -19.55 -1.76 -39.05
N HIS A 54 -19.57 -2.25 -40.29
CA HIS A 54 -18.39 -2.76 -41.00
C HIS A 54 -17.63 -1.70 -41.80
N LYS A 55 -18.16 -0.47 -41.87
CA LYS A 55 -17.50 0.64 -42.56
C LYS A 55 -16.14 0.92 -41.94
N LYS A 56 -15.11 0.81 -42.78
CA LYS A 56 -13.73 1.07 -42.35
C LYS A 56 -13.45 2.57 -42.36
N HIS A 57 -13.04 3.10 -41.23
CA HIS A 57 -12.47 4.43 -41.11
C HIS A 57 -10.99 4.30 -40.78
N ASN A 58 -10.12 4.83 -41.65
CA ASN A 58 -8.67 4.68 -41.55
C ASN A 58 -8.23 3.22 -41.46
N GLY A 59 -8.87 2.36 -42.26
CA GLY A 59 -8.58 0.93 -42.32
C GLY A 59 -9.15 0.10 -41.16
N ARG A 60 -9.85 0.71 -40.18
CA ARG A 60 -10.39 0.01 -39.01
C ARG A 60 -11.91 0.12 -38.90
N ASN A 61 -12.55 -0.96 -38.46
CA ASN A 61 -13.96 -0.98 -38.05
C ASN A 61 -14.14 -0.25 -36.70
N ILE A 62 -15.34 0.27 -36.42
CA ILE A 62 -15.76 0.78 -35.10
C ILE A 62 -15.36 -0.16 -33.95
N HIS A 63 -15.59 -1.47 -34.08
CA HIS A 63 -15.20 -2.46 -33.06
C HIS A 63 -13.69 -2.49 -32.83
N GLU A 64 -12.90 -2.46 -33.91
CA GLU A 64 -11.44 -2.44 -33.85
C GLU A 64 -10.94 -1.11 -33.26
N LEU A 65 -11.59 0.00 -33.55
CA LEU A 65 -11.30 1.31 -32.96
C LEU A 65 -11.55 1.30 -31.44
N ILE A 66 -12.67 0.73 -30.99
CA ILE A 66 -12.98 0.59 -29.56
C ILE A 66 -11.92 -0.27 -28.88
N HIS A 67 -11.54 -1.39 -29.50
CA HIS A 67 -10.49 -2.27 -28.99
C HIS A 67 -9.13 -1.54 -28.92
N TYR A 68 -8.76 -0.84 -29.99
CA TYR A 68 -7.55 -0.02 -30.07
C TYR A 68 -7.49 1.01 -28.93
N TYR A 69 -8.56 1.79 -28.72
CA TYR A 69 -8.58 2.76 -27.63
C TYR A 69 -8.53 2.09 -26.25
N GLY A 70 -9.19 0.93 -26.09
CA GLY A 70 -9.10 0.14 -24.86
C GLY A 70 -7.67 -0.30 -24.55
N HIS A 71 -6.96 -0.81 -25.54
CA HIS A 71 -5.55 -1.20 -25.42
C HIS A 71 -4.66 0.00 -25.10
N HIS A 72 -4.81 1.09 -25.84
CA HIS A 72 -4.03 2.31 -25.64
C HIS A 72 -4.22 2.90 -24.24
N ILE A 73 -5.45 2.92 -23.71
CA ILE A 73 -5.71 3.35 -22.33
C ILE A 73 -4.94 2.48 -21.34
N LYS A 74 -5.00 1.15 -21.50
CA LYS A 74 -4.32 0.19 -20.63
C LYS A 74 -2.80 0.34 -20.65
N GLU A 75 -2.22 0.60 -21.82
CA GLU A 75 -0.79 0.89 -21.95
C GLU A 75 -0.41 2.18 -21.21
N CYS A 76 -1.13 3.28 -21.45
CA CYS A 76 -0.88 4.54 -20.76
C CYS A 76 -1.00 4.38 -19.24
N GLU A 77 -1.98 3.63 -18.75
CA GLU A 77 -2.14 3.33 -17.32
C GLU A 77 -0.98 2.50 -16.76
N LYS A 78 -0.49 1.52 -17.52
CA LYS A 78 0.70 0.73 -17.16
C LYS A 78 1.93 1.63 -17.01
N HIS A 79 2.16 2.53 -17.96
CA HIS A 79 3.25 3.50 -17.88
C HIS A 79 3.09 4.45 -16.68
N LEU A 80 1.88 4.92 -16.41
CA LEU A 80 1.57 5.76 -15.26
C LEU A 80 1.86 5.03 -13.94
N LYS A 81 1.47 3.76 -13.82
CA LYS A 81 1.75 2.91 -12.66
C LYS A 81 3.25 2.69 -12.47
N HIS A 82 3.99 2.50 -13.56
CA HIS A 82 5.44 2.35 -13.51
C HIS A 82 6.13 3.62 -12.98
N HIS A 83 5.77 4.79 -13.52
CA HIS A 83 6.28 6.08 -13.02
C HIS A 83 5.93 6.33 -11.54
N LYS A 84 4.72 5.97 -11.11
CA LYS A 84 4.34 6.07 -9.68
C LYS A 84 5.17 5.14 -8.80
N LYS A 85 5.34 3.87 -9.20
CA LYS A 85 6.10 2.87 -8.43
C LYS A 85 7.56 3.30 -8.23
N GLN A 86 8.19 3.85 -9.26
CA GLN A 86 9.56 4.38 -9.16
C GLN A 86 9.68 5.55 -8.17
N VAL A 87 8.67 6.42 -8.08
CA VAL A 87 8.68 7.56 -7.13
C VAL A 87 8.53 7.12 -5.68
N HIS A 88 7.76 6.05 -5.41
CA HIS A 88 7.55 5.56 -4.04
C HIS A 88 8.74 4.73 -3.51
N ILE A 89 9.42 3.97 -4.37
CA ILE A 89 10.58 3.14 -3.97
C ILE A 89 11.76 3.99 -3.49
N GLY A 90 11.95 5.20 -4.01
CA GLY A 90 13.05 6.07 -3.59
C GLY A 90 12.90 6.73 -2.21
N ARG A 91 11.72 6.68 -1.57
CA ARG A 91 11.46 7.37 -0.29
C ARG A 91 11.54 6.46 0.93
N ALA A 92 11.16 5.20 0.80
CA ALA A 92 11.23 4.23 1.88
C ALA A 92 12.64 4.03 2.49
N PRO A 93 13.73 3.92 1.71
CA PRO A 93 15.06 3.72 2.30
C PRO A 93 15.59 4.95 3.04
N ALA A 94 15.17 6.16 2.67
CA ALA A 94 15.62 7.38 3.34
C ALA A 94 15.13 7.46 4.80
N TYR A 95 13.88 7.03 5.07
CA TYR A 95 13.36 6.94 6.43
C TYR A 95 14.05 5.85 7.25
N ALA A 96 14.36 4.70 6.63
CA ALA A 96 15.07 3.61 7.29
C ALA A 96 16.49 4.05 7.72
N VAL A 97 17.21 4.78 6.87
CA VAL A 97 18.54 5.34 7.21
C VAL A 97 18.43 6.36 8.35
N GLY A 98 17.42 7.23 8.34
CA GLY A 98 17.20 8.20 9.43
C GLY A 98 16.95 7.53 10.78
N ILE A 99 16.11 6.49 10.82
CA ILE A 99 15.83 5.72 12.04
C ILE A 99 17.09 5.00 12.54
N LEU A 100 17.89 4.44 11.63
CA LEU A 100 19.13 3.75 11.98
C LEU A 100 20.16 4.71 12.60
N ILE A 101 20.27 5.93 12.07
CA ILE A 101 21.14 6.98 12.65
C ILE A 101 20.67 7.37 14.06
N ILE A 102 19.36 7.53 14.27
CA ILE A 102 18.80 7.87 15.59
C ILE A 102 19.09 6.75 16.61
N LEU A 103 18.90 5.48 16.22
CA LEU A 103 19.22 4.32 17.06
C LEU A 103 20.72 4.26 17.40
N ALA A 104 21.58 4.51 16.41
CA ALA A 104 23.03 4.55 16.63
C ALA A 104 23.42 5.65 17.63
N LEU A 105 22.84 6.85 17.52
CA LEU A 105 23.08 7.95 18.45
C LEU A 105 22.60 7.63 19.88
N MET A 106 21.45 6.97 20.03
CA MET A 106 20.96 6.53 21.35
C MET A 106 21.87 5.47 21.98
N PHE A 107 22.40 4.54 21.19
CA PHE A 107 23.31 3.51 21.67
C PHE A 107 24.66 4.09 22.11
N PHE A 108 25.22 5.04 21.35
CA PHE A 108 26.47 5.73 21.70
C PHE A 108 26.34 6.69 22.88
N SER A 109 25.15 7.26 23.09
CA SER A 109 24.91 8.20 24.21
C SER A 109 24.58 7.50 25.52
N SER A 110 24.40 6.17 25.51
CA SER A 110 24.19 5.40 26.73
C SER A 110 25.56 5.16 27.39
N PRO A 111 25.84 5.71 28.59
CA PRO A 111 27.06 5.38 29.31
C PRO A 111 27.02 3.88 29.63
N SER A 112 27.84 3.11 28.91
CA SER A 112 27.88 1.67 28.96
C SER A 112 28.37 1.17 30.33
N THR A 113 27.46 1.01 31.27
CA THR A 113 27.66 0.18 32.47
C THR A 113 27.01 -1.18 32.25
N PHE A 114 27.39 -1.87 31.17
CA PHE A 114 27.10 -3.29 31.00
C PHE A 114 27.92 -4.07 32.04
N LYS A 115 27.38 -4.20 33.26
CA LYS A 115 27.89 -5.14 34.25
C LYS A 115 27.43 -6.54 33.85
N PHE A 116 28.24 -7.19 33.04
CA PHE A 116 28.11 -8.62 32.76
C PHE A 116 28.51 -9.38 34.04
N THR A 117 27.55 -9.67 34.91
CA THR A 117 27.76 -10.51 36.10
C THR A 117 27.85 -11.96 35.65
N GLY A 118 29.01 -12.32 35.08
CA GLY A 118 29.39 -13.70 34.82
C GLY A 118 29.61 -14.41 36.15
N PHE A 119 28.74 -15.39 36.42
CA PHE A 119 28.81 -16.34 37.51
C PHE A 119 30.20 -16.99 37.57
N PHE A 120 31.02 -16.57 38.55
CA PHE A 120 32.17 -17.33 39.01
C PHE A 120 31.80 -17.92 40.38
N VAL A 121 31.36 -19.19 40.37
CA VAL A 121 31.51 -20.06 41.54
C VAL A 121 33.00 -20.35 41.65
N SER A 122 33.65 -19.72 42.62
CA SER A 122 34.93 -20.18 43.13
C SER A 122 34.66 -20.70 44.54
N GLU A 123 34.27 -21.97 44.58
CA GLU A 123 34.23 -22.77 45.79
C GLU A 123 35.68 -23.09 46.17
N GLY A 124 36.09 -22.66 47.36
CA GLY A 124 37.48 -22.67 47.80
C GLY A 124 37.61 -22.16 49.23
N GLU A 125 36.97 -22.91 50.12
CA GLU A 125 36.97 -22.90 51.59
C GLU A 125 38.26 -22.43 52.31
N ASN A 126 38.01 -21.72 53.42
CA ASN A 126 38.71 -21.71 54.71
C ASN A 126 40.01 -20.89 54.90
N ALA A 127 39.90 -19.78 55.64
CA ALA A 127 40.41 -19.70 57.03
C ALA A 127 40.19 -18.30 57.67
N THR A 128 39.20 -18.25 58.56
CA THR A 128 39.21 -17.69 59.94
C THR A 128 39.85 -16.33 60.31
N ALA A 129 39.00 -15.49 60.93
CA ALA A 129 39.12 -14.87 62.27
C ALA A 129 39.21 -13.33 62.38
N GLY A 130 38.35 -12.78 63.26
CA GLY A 130 38.36 -11.41 63.81
C GLY A 130 37.14 -10.59 63.38
N GLU A 131 35.95 -10.80 63.94
CA GLU A 131 35.42 -10.28 65.23
C GLU A 131 35.12 -8.75 65.22
N ASN A 132 33.95 -8.41 65.80
CA ASN A 132 33.32 -7.11 66.09
C ASN A 132 32.11 -6.80 65.17
N ALA A 133 30.88 -7.24 65.51
CA ALA A 133 29.91 -6.61 66.44
C ALA A 133 29.51 -5.19 65.95
N THR A 134 28.25 -4.82 65.63
CA THR A 134 26.96 -4.99 66.34
C THR A 134 25.79 -4.43 65.49
N GLY A 135 24.56 -4.92 65.73
CA GLY A 135 23.26 -4.27 65.39
C GLY A 135 22.51 -4.97 64.25
N ILE A 136 21.57 -5.89 64.47
CA ILE A 136 20.15 -5.70 64.91
C ILE A 136 19.52 -4.58 64.07
N GLU A 137 18.65 -4.81 63.09
CA GLU A 137 17.28 -5.35 63.04
C GLU A 137 16.97 -5.39 61.50
N GLU A 138 16.17 -6.23 60.87
CA GLU A 138 14.79 -6.65 61.13
C GLU A 138 14.43 -7.74 60.09
N ILE A 139 13.57 -8.65 60.53
CA ILE A 139 12.97 -9.77 59.80
C ILE A 139 11.91 -9.20 58.82
N ILE A 140 11.76 -9.69 57.59
CA ILE A 140 10.67 -10.59 57.14
C ILE A 140 11.00 -11.09 55.71
N PRO A 141 10.96 -12.40 55.45
CA PRO A 141 10.87 -12.96 54.10
C PRO A 141 9.39 -13.19 53.70
N ASN A 142 9.17 -13.60 52.44
CA ASN A 142 7.93 -14.22 51.92
C ASN A 142 6.93 -13.16 51.38
N ILE A 143 6.35 -13.23 50.18
CA ILE A 143 5.53 -14.32 49.61
C ILE A 143 5.35 -14.10 48.08
N THR A 144 5.53 -15.18 47.30
CA THR A 144 4.85 -15.60 46.05
C THR A 144 5.12 -14.94 44.68
N ALA A 145 5.83 -15.73 43.87
CA ALA A 145 5.60 -16.21 42.49
C ALA A 145 4.42 -15.68 41.62
N PRO A 146 4.52 -15.83 40.27
CA PRO A 146 3.80 -15.03 39.30
C PRO A 146 2.50 -15.69 38.83
N GLU A 147 1.44 -14.89 38.62
CA GLU A 147 0.25 -15.35 37.94
C GLU A 147 -0.08 -14.44 36.73
N ASN A 148 0.18 -15.01 35.57
CA ASN A 148 -0.74 -15.09 34.43
C ASN A 148 -1.11 -13.78 33.68
N ILE A 149 -0.46 -13.67 32.52
CA ILE A 149 -1.04 -13.37 31.20
C ILE A 149 -2.57 -13.22 31.20
N THR A 150 -3.08 -12.06 30.76
CA THR A 150 -4.30 -12.01 29.94
C THR A 150 -4.26 -10.75 29.06
N ILE A 151 -4.15 -10.97 27.75
CA ILE A 151 -4.41 -9.99 26.69
C ILE A 151 -5.94 -9.89 26.53
N PRO A 152 -6.52 -8.71 26.32
CA PRO A 152 -7.79 -8.63 25.60
C PRO A 152 -7.56 -8.14 24.17
N GLU A 153 -7.66 -9.10 23.24
CA GLU A 153 -7.97 -8.87 21.84
C GLU A 153 -9.43 -8.42 21.69
N THR A 154 -9.60 -7.42 20.82
CA THR A 154 -10.74 -7.20 19.92
C THR A 154 -12.12 -6.88 20.51
N ASN A 155 -12.71 -5.75 20.09
CA ASN A 155 -13.79 -5.80 19.11
C ASN A 155 -14.12 -4.40 18.57
N ILE A 156 -13.97 -4.19 17.26
CA ILE A 156 -14.56 -3.05 16.54
C ILE A 156 -15.69 -3.62 15.69
N THR A 157 -16.92 -3.40 16.13
CA THR A 157 -18.15 -3.69 15.39
C THR A 157 -18.43 -2.55 14.40
N ILE A 158 -18.63 -2.88 13.12
CA ILE A 158 -19.17 -1.97 12.10
C ILE A 158 -20.51 -2.57 11.59
N PRO A 159 -21.58 -1.77 11.43
CA PRO A 159 -22.95 -2.25 11.26
C PRO A 159 -23.23 -2.81 9.86
N SER A 160 -24.10 -3.83 9.81
CA SER A 160 -24.66 -4.39 8.58
C SER A 160 -25.78 -3.50 8.02
N GLU A 161 -25.62 -3.06 6.79
CA GLU A 161 -26.68 -2.44 6.00
C GLU A 161 -27.76 -3.45 5.57
N ASN A 162 -28.97 -2.91 5.60
CA ASN A 162 -30.27 -3.45 5.25
C ASN A 162 -30.38 -3.86 3.77
N ILE A 163 -30.79 -5.10 3.48
CA ILE A 163 -31.31 -5.49 2.16
C ILE A 163 -32.71 -6.05 2.32
N THR A 164 -33.69 -5.17 2.11
CA THR A 164 -35.08 -5.50 1.81
C THR A 164 -35.15 -6.26 0.48
N THR A 165 -35.52 -7.53 0.49
CA THR A 165 -35.95 -8.24 -0.73
C THR A 165 -37.46 -8.40 -0.69
N ARG A 166 -38.16 -7.61 -1.52
CA ARG A 166 -39.49 -7.94 -2.03
C ARG A 166 -39.28 -8.92 -3.19
N ILE A 167 -39.94 -10.08 -3.14
CA ILE A 167 -40.83 -10.68 -4.15
C ILE A 167 -41.42 -11.93 -3.49
#